data_AF-A0AAE1L0D3-F1
#
_entry.id   AF-A0AAE1L0D3-F1
#
_cell.length_a   1.000
_cell.length_b   1.000
_cell.length_c   1.000
_cell.angle_alpha   90.00
_cell.angle_beta   90.00
_cell.angle_gamma   90.00
#
_symmetry.space_group_name_H-M   'P 1'
#
loop_
_entity.id
_entity.type
_entity.pdbx_description
1 polymer ?
#
loop_
_entity_poly.entity_id
_entity_poly.type
_entity_poly.pdbx_seq_one_letter_code
_entity_poly.pdbx_strand_id
1 'polypeptide(L)'
;MEACGTDDAMSLMKQLPFSCANVTIYSQSYFSPFHFMDPLLNFKSDGKKEFDKAMNVSYSIHLYNKITKWSVVTVGRNSIYEITAKNFCPLTYSRASMHSNFF
;
A
#
# COMPACT_ATOMS: atom_id res chain seq x y z
N MET A 1 -9.81 12.31 -28.45
CA MET A 1 -10.88 11.30 -28.44
C MET A 1 -11.24 11.09 -26.98
N GLU A 2 -12.40 11.55 -26.55
CA GLU A 2 -12.86 11.39 -25.16
C GLU A 2 -13.13 9.90 -24.93
N ALA A 3 -12.40 9.25 -24.01
CA ALA A 3 -12.66 7.86 -23.65
C ALA A 3 -13.91 7.69 -22.75
N CYS A 4 -14.73 8.73 -22.64
CA CYS A 4 -16.01 8.69 -21.97
C CYS A 4 -17.00 7.85 -22.80
N GLY A 5 -17.61 6.82 -22.19
CA GLY A 5 -18.62 5.98 -22.85
C GLY A 5 -18.08 4.78 -23.63
N THR A 6 -16.81 4.37 -23.42
CA THR A 6 -16.31 3.07 -23.91
C THR A 6 -16.72 1.95 -22.97
N ASP A 7 -17.26 0.86 -23.51
CA ASP A 7 -17.58 -0.36 -22.75
C ASP A 7 -16.33 -1.23 -22.52
N ASP A 8 -15.23 -0.93 -23.23
CA ASP A 8 -13.96 -1.65 -23.07
C ASP A 8 -13.14 -1.11 -21.88
N ALA A 9 -13.37 -1.72 -20.71
CA ALA A 9 -12.63 -1.46 -19.48
C ALA A 9 -11.10 -1.70 -19.64
N MET A 10 -10.68 -2.63 -20.51
CA MET A 10 -9.25 -2.89 -20.75
C MET A 10 -8.57 -1.77 -21.53
N SER A 11 -9.28 -1.14 -22.47
CA SER A 11 -8.80 0.05 -23.17
C SER A 11 -8.61 1.24 -22.20
N LEU A 12 -9.54 1.41 -21.25
CA LEU A 12 -9.42 2.42 -20.19
C LEU A 12 -8.22 2.17 -19.28
N MET A 13 -7.95 0.91 -18.94
CA MET A 13 -6.82 0.54 -18.09
C MET A 13 -5.44 0.88 -18.67
N LYS A 14 -5.31 0.93 -20.01
CA LYS A 14 -4.05 1.29 -20.68
C LYS A 14 -3.75 2.79 -20.61
N GLN A 15 -4.73 3.63 -20.28
CA GLN A 15 -4.63 5.09 -20.32
C GLN A 15 -4.61 5.74 -18.93
N LEU A 16 -4.37 4.95 -17.87
CA LEU A 16 -4.47 5.44 -16.48
C LEU A 16 -3.24 6.27 -16.04
N PRO A 17 -3.42 7.33 -15.23
CA PRO A 17 -4.71 7.85 -14.79
C PRO A 17 -5.46 8.56 -15.93
N PHE A 18 -6.75 8.28 -16.05
CA PHE A 18 -7.62 8.86 -17.08
C PHE A 18 -8.74 9.64 -16.40
N SER A 19 -9.04 10.84 -16.92
CA SER A 19 -10.11 11.70 -16.43
C SER A 19 -11.23 11.80 -17.44
N CYS A 20 -12.47 11.58 -16.99
CA CYS A 20 -13.70 11.80 -17.73
C CYS A 20 -14.60 12.76 -16.94
N ALA A 21 -14.83 13.95 -17.48
CA ALA A 21 -15.48 15.05 -16.77
C ALA A 21 -14.84 15.28 -15.39
N ASN A 22 -15.59 15.03 -14.30
CA ASN A 22 -15.15 15.24 -12.92
C ASN A 22 -14.69 13.96 -12.22
N VAL A 23 -14.51 12.86 -12.95
CA VAL A 23 -14.11 11.57 -12.40
C VAL A 23 -12.74 11.18 -12.96
N THR A 24 -11.79 10.92 -12.07
CA THR A 24 -10.48 10.36 -12.42
C THR A 24 -10.42 8.91 -12.03
N ILE A 25 -10.12 8.05 -13.00
CA ILE A 25 -9.88 6.63 -12.81
C ILE A 25 -8.37 6.44 -12.64
N TYR A 26 -7.99 5.72 -11.60
CA TYR A 26 -6.59 5.36 -11.30
C TYR A 26 -6.38 3.86 -11.47
N SER A 27 -5.15 3.46 -11.82
CA SER A 27 -4.80 2.04 -11.90
C SER A 27 -4.70 1.43 -10.52
N GLN A 28 -4.78 0.10 -10.47
CA GLN A 28 -4.68 -0.65 -9.22
C GLN A 28 -3.39 -0.33 -8.44
N SER A 29 -2.29 0.04 -9.11
CA SER A 29 -1.03 0.39 -8.45
C SER A 29 -1.12 1.63 -7.54
N TYR A 30 -2.12 2.49 -7.72
CA TYR A 30 -2.38 3.63 -6.83
C TYR A 30 -3.05 3.21 -5.51
N PHE A 31 -3.63 2.01 -5.44
CA PHE A 31 -4.32 1.49 -4.27
C PHE A 31 -3.66 0.25 -3.66
N SER A 32 -2.88 -0.48 -4.47
CA SER A 32 -2.13 -1.65 -4.06
C SER A 32 -0.74 -1.60 -4.70
N PRO A 33 0.16 -0.72 -4.20
CA PRO A 33 1.52 -0.59 -4.75
C PRO A 33 2.38 -1.84 -4.58
N PHE A 34 2.02 -2.72 -3.64
CA PHE A 34 2.69 -3.99 -3.41
C PHE A 34 1.87 -5.15 -3.99
N HIS A 35 2.56 -6.07 -4.66
CA HIS A 35 1.92 -7.22 -5.27
C HIS A 35 1.53 -8.26 -4.22
N PHE A 36 0.30 -8.78 -4.30
CA PHE A 36 -0.24 -9.72 -3.30
C PHE A 36 0.55 -11.04 -3.19
N MET A 37 1.27 -11.43 -4.25
CA MET A 37 2.12 -12.63 -4.28
C MET A 37 3.47 -12.47 -3.55
N ASP A 38 3.89 -11.26 -3.19
CA ASP A 38 5.06 -11.05 -2.31
C ASP A 38 4.65 -10.27 -1.06
N PRO A 39 3.77 -10.83 -0.22
CA PRO A 39 3.19 -10.10 0.88
C PRO A 39 4.18 -10.02 2.07
N LEU A 40 5.26 -10.81 2.04
CA LEU A 40 6.34 -10.79 3.04
C LEU A 40 7.28 -9.60 2.87
N LEU A 41 7.37 -9.00 1.67
CA LEU A 41 8.14 -7.77 1.44
C LEU A 41 7.79 -6.68 2.46
N ASN A 42 6.51 -6.58 2.82
CA ASN A 42 6.01 -5.59 3.77
C ASN A 42 6.59 -5.71 5.19
N PHE A 43 7.12 -6.89 5.53
CA PHE A 43 7.58 -7.25 6.87
C PHE A 43 9.11 -7.41 6.95
N LYS A 44 9.83 -7.27 5.83
CA LYS A 44 11.30 -7.28 5.79
C LYS A 44 11.86 -6.02 6.45
N SER A 45 13.08 -6.10 6.99
CA SER A 45 13.77 -4.92 7.53
C SER A 45 14.11 -3.93 6.42
N ASP A 46 14.36 -2.68 6.83
CA ASP A 46 14.93 -1.63 5.97
C ASP A 46 14.06 -1.22 4.77
N GLY A 47 12.74 -1.35 4.89
CA GLY A 47 11.77 -1.10 3.82
C GLY A 47 11.49 0.38 3.50
N LYS A 48 12.30 1.32 4.02
CA LYS A 48 12.06 2.76 3.86
C LYS A 48 12.08 3.20 2.40
N LYS A 49 13.03 2.67 1.62
CA LYS A 49 13.17 3.01 0.20
C LYS A 49 11.95 2.56 -0.61
N GLU A 50 11.49 1.34 -0.37
CA GLU A 50 10.32 0.75 -1.00
C GLU A 50 9.04 1.48 -0.57
N PHE A 51 8.93 1.82 0.71
CA PHE A 51 7.84 2.64 1.25
C PHE A 51 7.77 4.01 0.56
N ASP A 52 8.88 4.74 0.49
CA ASP A 52 8.91 6.08 -0.13
C ASP A 52 8.50 5.99 -1.61
N LYS A 53 9.00 4.98 -2.32
CA LYS A 53 8.63 4.74 -3.72
C LYS A 53 7.14 4.45 -3.87
N ALA A 54 6.57 3.63 -3.00
CA ALA A 54 5.15 3.29 -3.03
C ALA A 54 4.26 4.49 -2.68
N MET A 55 4.58 5.20 -1.61
CA MET A 55 3.75 6.29 -1.10
C MET A 55 3.82 7.58 -1.93
N ASN A 56 4.83 7.72 -2.79
CA ASN A 56 4.91 8.88 -3.70
C ASN A 56 3.71 8.97 -4.68
N VAL A 57 3.07 7.84 -4.99
CA VAL A 57 1.97 7.77 -5.96
C VAL A 57 0.71 7.12 -5.41
N SER A 58 0.79 6.43 -4.27
CA SER A 58 -0.32 5.61 -3.77
C SER A 58 -1.20 6.37 -2.79
N TYR A 59 -2.51 6.23 -2.95
CA TYR A 59 -3.51 6.73 -2.01
C TYR A 59 -3.78 5.74 -0.87
N SER A 60 -3.48 4.46 -1.06
CA SER A 60 -3.67 3.44 -0.03
C SER A 60 -2.66 2.30 -0.17
N ILE A 61 -2.56 1.51 0.88
CA ILE A 61 -1.65 0.37 0.97
C ILE A 61 -2.37 -0.79 1.68
N HIS A 62 -2.29 -1.99 1.08
CA HIS A 62 -2.86 -3.21 1.66
C HIS A 62 -1.76 -4.08 2.23
N LEU A 63 -1.59 -4.04 3.55
CA LEU A 63 -0.48 -4.70 4.25
C LEU A 63 -0.83 -6.07 4.84
N TYR A 64 -2.09 -6.25 5.26
CA TYR A 64 -2.53 -7.40 6.04
C TYR A 64 -3.51 -8.26 5.24
N ASN A 65 -3.19 -9.54 5.04
CA ASN A 65 -4.04 -10.48 4.31
C ASN A 65 -3.97 -11.89 4.92
N LYS A 66 -4.70 -12.85 4.34
CA LYS A 66 -4.74 -14.24 4.82
C LYS A 66 -3.35 -14.91 4.90
N ILE A 67 -2.41 -14.49 4.06
CA ILE A 67 -1.04 -15.01 4.00
C ILE A 67 -0.18 -14.36 5.11
N THR A 68 -0.32 -13.05 5.32
CA THR A 68 0.50 -12.30 6.29
C THR A 68 -0.04 -12.28 7.71
N LYS A 69 -1.18 -12.95 7.96
CA LYS A 69 -1.81 -12.96 9.29
C LYS A 69 -0.93 -13.49 10.43
N TRP A 70 0.09 -14.28 10.11
CA TRP A 70 1.05 -14.84 11.06
C TRP A 70 2.44 -14.20 10.96
N SER A 71 2.61 -13.19 10.10
CA SER A 71 3.87 -12.47 9.98
C SER A 71 4.11 -11.65 11.22
N VAL A 72 5.22 -11.91 11.90
CA VAL A 72 5.64 -11.15 13.07
C VAL A 72 6.27 -9.83 12.62
N VAL A 73 5.78 -8.72 13.15
CA VAL A 73 6.40 -7.41 12.98
C VAL A 73 7.32 -7.17 14.17
N THR A 74 8.63 -7.16 13.96
CA THR A 74 9.57 -6.75 15.01
C THR A 74 9.71 -5.24 15.05
N VAL A 75 9.51 -4.63 16.21
CA VAL A 75 9.68 -3.20 16.43
C VAL A 75 11.15 -2.80 16.19
N GLY A 76 11.38 -1.68 15.53
CA GLY A 76 12.70 -1.12 15.26
C GLY A 76 13.38 -1.65 14.00
N ARG A 77 12.75 -2.55 13.23
CA ARG A 77 13.31 -3.06 11.97
C ARG A 77 13.06 -2.16 10.77
N ASN A 78 12.24 -1.11 10.93
CA ASN A 78 11.86 -0.19 9.87
C ASN A 78 11.30 -0.92 8.64
N SER A 79 10.46 -1.93 8.88
CA SER A 79 9.70 -2.58 7.81
C SER A 79 8.68 -1.61 7.20
N ILE A 80 8.21 -1.89 5.99
CA ILE A 80 7.16 -1.09 5.34
C ILE A 80 5.92 -1.04 6.23
N TYR A 81 5.56 -2.16 6.87
CA TYR A 81 4.47 -2.22 7.83
C TYR A 81 4.69 -1.28 9.01
N GLU A 82 5.85 -1.37 9.66
CA GLU A 82 6.20 -0.53 10.81
C GLU A 82 6.20 0.96 10.44
N ILE A 83 6.81 1.32 9.31
CA ILE A 83 6.86 2.70 8.83
C ILE A 83 5.44 3.21 8.55
N THR A 84 4.60 2.40 7.90
CA THR A 84 3.20 2.76 7.63
C THR A 84 2.42 2.99 8.94
N ALA A 85 2.54 2.08 9.90
CA ALA A 85 1.87 2.21 11.19
C ALA A 85 2.34 3.45 11.98
N LYS A 86 3.65 3.77 11.95
CA LYS A 86 4.20 4.99 12.55
C LYS A 86 3.62 6.27 11.93
N ASN A 87 3.54 6.32 10.60
CA ASN A 87 3.13 7.53 9.89
C ASN A 87 1.60 7.75 9.91
N PHE A 88 0.81 6.68 9.77
CA PHE A 88 -0.64 6.80 9.55
C PHE A 88 -1.49 6.33 10.75
N CYS A 89 -0.93 5.52 11.65
CA CYS A 89 -1.62 4.99 12.84
C CYS A 89 -0.80 5.17 14.13
N PRO A 90 -0.28 6.38 14.44
CA PRO A 90 0.73 6.58 15.48
C PRO A 90 0.27 6.14 16.88
N LEU A 91 -1.01 6.35 17.22
CA LEU A 91 -1.56 5.93 18.52
C LEU A 91 -1.61 4.40 18.66
N THR A 92 -2.03 3.71 17.59
CA THR A 92 -2.07 2.24 17.56
C THR A 92 -0.66 1.67 17.64
N TYR A 93 0.26 2.22 16.86
CA TYR A 93 1.67 1.80 16.88
C TYR A 93 2.29 2.00 18.27
N SER A 94 2.07 3.17 18.88
CA SER A 94 2.60 3.50 20.21
C SER A 94 2.07 2.57 21.29
N ARG A 95 0.75 2.29 21.32
CA ARG A 95 0.18 1.36 22.31
C ARG A 95 0.71 -0.05 22.13
N ALA A 96 0.81 -0.49 20.88
CA ALA A 96 1.31 -1.82 20.60
C ALA A 96 2.77 -1.94 21.07
N SER A 97 3.64 -0.98 20.72
CA SER A 97 5.08 -1.03 21.03
C SER A 97 5.42 -0.90 22.52
N MET A 98 4.53 -0.33 23.33
CA MET A 98 4.71 -0.23 24.78
C MET A 98 4.66 -1.59 25.49
N HIS A 99 3.93 -2.56 24.94
CA HIS A 99 3.66 -3.84 25.60
C HIS A 99 4.48 -5.00 25.03
N SER A 100 5.13 -4.82 23.88
CA SER A 100 5.85 -5.89 23.19
C SER A 100 6.86 -5.33 22.19
N ASN A 101 7.98 -6.06 22.02
CA ASN A 101 8.92 -5.83 20.91
C ASN A 101 8.42 -6.40 19.57
N PHE A 102 7.22 -6.98 19.56
CA PHE A 102 6.61 -7.69 18.43
C PHE A 102 5.11 -7.35 18.29
N PHE A 103 4.63 -7.29 17.05
CA PHE A 103 3.21 -7.33 16.68
C PHE A 103 2.89 -8.55 15.85
#